data_AF-A0A931ZVY3-F1
#
_entry.id   AF-A0A931ZVY3-F1
#
_cell.length_a   1.000
_cell.length_b   1.000
_cell.length_c   1.000
_cell.angle_alpha   90.00
_cell.angle_beta   90.00
_cell.angle_gamma   90.00
#
_symmetry.space_group_name_H-M   'P 1'
#
loop_
_entity.id
_entity.type
_entity.pdbx_description
1 polymer ?
#
loop_
_entity_poly.entity_id
_entity_poly.type
_entity_poly.pdbx_seq_one_letter_code
_entity_poly.pdbx_strand_id
1 'polypeptide(L)' 'MKVWHFRQADGTVLSRWTGGVSLHLAGVRTLDEVVFGEPGDLVLLGSRSLEGLNLRVDPLSKRLIDAGPAPAAAA' A
#
# COMPACT_ATOMS: atom_id res chain seq x y z
N MET A 1 12.54 -11.13 6.52
CA MET A 1 11.08 -11.38 6.37
C MET A 1 10.55 -11.76 7.74
N LYS A 2 9.34 -11.32 8.11
CA LYS A 2 8.70 -11.66 9.39
C LYS A 2 7.29 -12.19 9.12
N VAL A 3 6.74 -13.01 10.01
CA VAL A 3 5.33 -13.40 9.95
C VAL A 3 4.51 -12.36 10.71
N TRP A 4 3.43 -11.89 10.09
CA TRP A 4 2.46 -11.00 10.72
C TRP A 4 1.14 -11.71 10.94
N HIS A 5 0.60 -11.57 12.15
CA HIS A 5 -0.73 -12.01 12.54
C HIS A 5 -1.65 -10.79 12.58
N PHE A 6 -2.67 -10.78 11.72
CA PHE A 6 -3.56 -9.63 11.60
C PHE A 6 -5.01 -10.05 11.42
N ARG A 7 -5.90 -9.20 11.93
CA ARG A 7 -7.35 -9.38 11.85
C ARG A 7 -7.88 -8.78 10.55
N GLN A 8 -8.68 -9.54 9.81
CA GLN A 8 -9.39 -9.08 8.62
C GLN A 8 -10.70 -8.37 8.98
N ALA A 9 -11.33 -7.71 8.00
CA ALA A 9 -12.58 -6.98 8.18
C ALA A 9 -13.75 -7.87 8.65
N ASP A 10 -13.77 -9.14 8.26
CA ASP A 10 -14.76 -10.14 8.70
C ASP A 10 -14.47 -10.71 10.10
N GLY A 11 -13.34 -10.32 10.69
CA GLY A 11 -12.93 -10.72 12.03
C GLY A 11 -12.03 -11.94 12.11
N THR A 12 -11.77 -12.63 11.00
CA THR A 12 -10.81 -13.74 10.95
C THR A 12 -9.37 -13.25 11.18
N VAL A 13 -8.48 -14.12 11.65
CA VAL A 13 -7.05 -13.80 11.86
C VAL A 13 -6.21 -14.63 10.90
N LEU A 14 -5.42 -13.95 10.07
CA LEU A 14 -4.48 -14.59 9.16
C LEU A 14 -3.05 -14.46 9.67
N SER A 15 -2.21 -15.39 9.22
CA SER A 15 -0.77 -15.37 9.41
C SER A 15 -0.10 -15.35 8.04
N ARG A 16 0.64 -14.29 7.72
CA ARG A 16 1.28 -14.11 6.41
C ARG A 16 2.70 -13.61 6.56
N TRP A 17 3.56 -13.95 5.59
CA TRP A 17 4.88 -13.35 5.51
C TRP A 17 4.79 -11.89 5.11
N THR A 18 5.67 -11.06 5.65
CA THR A 18 5.90 -9.68 5.23
C THR A 18 7.34 -9.45 4.84
N GLY A 19 7.55 -8.47 3.96
CA GLY A 19 8.87 -8.07 3.53
C GLY A 19 8.88 -6.78 2.73
N GLY A 20 10.06 -6.15 2.70
CA GLY A 20 10.32 -4.96 1.91
C GLY A 20 10.32 -5.29 0.41
N VAL A 21 9.62 -4.48 -0.37
CA VAL A 21 9.54 -4.57 -1.83
C VAL A 21 9.70 -3.20 -2.46
N SER A 22 10.05 -3.20 -3.74
CA SER A 22 9.99 -2.02 -4.57
C SER A 22 8.71 -2.03 -5.40
N LEU A 23 7.81 -1.10 -5.11
CA LEU A 23 6.55 -0.93 -5.83
C LEU A 23 6.75 0.03 -6.99
N HIS A 24 6.22 -0.34 -8.17
CA HIS A 24 6.19 0.51 -9.35
C HIS A 24 4.74 0.57 -9.85
N LEU A 25 4.19 1.77 -9.93
CA LEU A 25 2.80 1.99 -10.33
C LEU A 25 2.66 3.37 -10.97
N ALA A 26 1.92 3.48 -12.07
CA ALA A 26 1.66 4.76 -12.74
C ALA A 26 2.93 5.60 -13.04
N GLY A 27 4.06 4.94 -13.33
CA GLY A 27 5.33 5.62 -13.63
C GLY A 27 6.11 6.13 -12.41
N VAL A 28 5.59 5.96 -11.20
CA VAL A 28 6.26 6.31 -9.93
C VAL A 28 6.66 5.05 -9.17
N ARG A 29 7.62 5.22 -8.23
CA ARG A 29 8.22 4.12 -7.49
C ARG A 29 8.36 4.47 -6.01
N THR A 30 8.14 3.49 -5.15
CA THR A 30 8.44 3.60 -3.72
C THR A 30 9.01 2.31 -3.14
N LEU A 31 9.54 2.37 -1.92
CA LEU A 31 9.93 1.21 -1.12
C LEU A 31 8.90 1.02 0.00
N ASP A 32 8.47 -0.22 0.21
CA ASP A 32 7.33 -0.49 1.06
C ASP A 32 7.44 -1.89 1.71
N GLU A 33 6.98 -2.08 2.95
CA GLU A 33 6.75 -3.42 3.53
C GLU A 33 5.35 -3.95 3.18
N VAL A 34 5.27 -5.04 2.42
CA VAL A 34 3.98 -5.64 2.01
C VAL A 34 3.70 -6.96 2.71
N VAL A 35 2.43 -7.34 2.74
CA VAL A 35 1.98 -8.70 3.05
C VAL A 35 2.03 -9.53 1.78
N PHE A 36 2.72 -10.67 1.82
CA PHE A 36 2.68 -11.63 0.72
C PHE A 36 1.41 -12.48 0.84
N GLY A 37 0.47 -12.26 -0.08
CA GLY A 37 -0.81 -12.97 -0.13
C GLY A 37 -0.69 -14.39 -0.66
N GLU A 38 -1.76 -15.16 -0.47
CA GLU A 38 -1.96 -16.50 -1.01
C GLU A 38 -2.93 -16.47 -2.22
N PRO A 39 -3.01 -17.53 -3.04
CA PRO A 39 -3.98 -17.60 -4.13
C PRO A 39 -5.41 -17.34 -3.65
N GLY A 40 -6.09 -16.38 -4.27
CA GLY A 40 -7.45 -15.97 -3.91
C GLY A 40 -7.53 -14.73 -3.01
N ASP A 41 -6.42 -14.31 -2.39
CA ASP A 41 -6.36 -13.05 -1.64
C ASP A 41 -6.52 -11.85 -2.59
N LEU A 42 -7.20 -10.80 -2.11
CA LEU A 42 -7.31 -9.54 -2.86
C LEU A 42 -5.96 -8.83 -2.94
N VAL A 43 -5.66 -8.27 -4.11
CA VAL A 43 -4.54 -7.35 -4.26
C VAL A 43 -4.97 -5.98 -3.76
N LEU A 44 -4.47 -5.58 -2.59
CA LEU A 44 -4.81 -4.33 -1.93
C LEU A 44 -3.61 -3.38 -1.93
N LEU A 45 -3.85 -2.13 -2.31
CA LEU A 45 -2.89 -1.04 -2.18
C LEU A 45 -3.22 -0.24 -0.91
N GLY A 46 -2.34 -0.32 0.09
CA GLY A 46 -2.54 0.33 1.38
C GLY A 46 -2.22 1.83 1.37
N SER A 47 -2.66 2.54 2.41
CA SER A 47 -2.43 3.98 2.57
C SER A 47 -0.95 4.36 2.60
N ARG A 48 -0.11 3.57 3.29
CA ARG A 48 1.35 3.82 3.36
C ARG A 48 2.02 3.72 2.00
N SER A 49 1.57 2.80 1.15
CA SER A 49 2.06 2.68 -0.23
C SER A 49 1.62 3.86 -1.08
N LEU A 50 0.36 4.30 -0.96
CA LEU A 50 -0.15 5.47 -1.65
C LEU A 50 0.63 6.74 -1.27
N GLU A 51 0.89 6.93 0.02
CA GLU A 51 1.70 8.02 0.54
C GLU A 51 3.13 7.98 -0.03
N GLY A 52 3.79 6.83 0.02
CA GLY A 52 5.13 6.65 -0.53
C GLY A 52 5.22 6.87 -2.05
N LEU A 53 4.12 6.70 -2.77
CA LEU A 53 4.01 6.96 -4.21
C LEU A 53 3.59 8.40 -4.55
N ASN A 54 3.26 9.22 -3.55
CA ASN A 54 2.62 10.54 -3.73
C ASN A 54 1.32 10.46 -4.58
N LEU A 55 0.54 9.41 -4.37
CA LEU A 55 -0.73 9.18 -5.06
C LEU A 55 -1.90 9.22 -4.07
N ARG A 56 -3.08 9.58 -4.59
CA ARG A 56 -4.36 9.48 -3.86
C ARG A 56 -5.43 8.84 -4.73
N VAL A 57 -6.45 8.30 -4.09
CA VAL A 57 -7.65 7.78 -4.77
C VAL A 57 -8.61 8.93 -5.05
N ASP A 58 -9.01 9.10 -6.31
CA ASP A 58 -10.23 9.82 -6.65
C ASP A 58 -11.41 8.83 -6.55
N PRO A 59 -12.30 8.96 -5.54
CA PRO A 59 -13.38 8.00 -5.34
C PRO A 59 -14.48 8.10 -6.40
N LEU A 60 -14.61 9.23 -7.09
CA LEU A 60 -15.64 9.41 -8.12
C LEU A 60 -15.24 8.71 -9.41
N SER A 61 -14.02 8.97 -9.90
CA SER A 61 -13.51 8.32 -11.11
C SER A 61 -12.93 6.93 -10.86
N LYS A 62 -12.70 6.55 -9.59
CA LYS A 62 -12.06 5.30 -9.17
C LYS A 62 -10.65 5.15 -9.77
N ARG A 63 -9.89 6.24 -9.78
CA ARG A 63 -8.51 6.27 -10.32
C ARG A 63 -7.53 6.72 -9.27
N LEU A 64 -6.27 6.31 -9.44
CA LEU A 64 -5.15 6.92 -8.74
C LEU A 64 -4.75 8.20 -9.50
N ILE A 65 -4.62 9.28 -8.75
CA ILE A 65 -4.20 10.58 -9.25
C ILE A 65 -3.09 11.15 -8.38
N ASP A 66 -2.37 12.12 -8.92
CA ASP A 66 -1.34 12.86 -8.20
C ASP A 66 -1.90 13.47 -6.90
N ALA A 67 -1.15 13.31 -5.81
CA ALA A 67 -1.52 13.84 -4.50
C ALA A 67 -1.22 15.34 -4.34
N GLY A 68 -0.57 15.96 -5.34
CA GLY A 68 -0.13 17.34 -5.31
C GLY A 68 1.31 17.49 -4.80
N PRO A 69 1.76 18.73 -4.56
CA PRO A 69 3.10 19.01 -4.05
C PRO A 69 3.32 18.37 -2.67
N ALA A 70 4.36 17.55 -2.55
CA ALA A 70 4.79 17.04 -1.26
C ALA A 70 5.40 18.20 -0.44
N PRO A 71 4.91 18.48 0.78
CA PRO A 71 5.46 19.54 1.60
C PRO A 71 6.86 19.14 2.11
N ALA A 72 7.84 20.01 1.86
CA ALA A 72 9.09 19.99 2.60
C ALA A 72 8.90 20.90 3.82
N ALA A 73 9.07 20.38 5.03
CA ALA A 73 9.04 21.21 6.23
C ALA A 73 10.11 22.31 6.12
N ALA A 74 9.71 23.56 6.35
CA ALA A 74 10.64 24.69 6.48
C ALA A 74 10.92 24.93 7.97
N ALA A 75 12.16 25.33 8.28
CA ALA A 75 12.61 25.65 9.64
C ALA A 75 12.04 26.99 10.14
#